data_AF-A0A6P1YT64-F1
#
_entry.id   AF-A0A6P1YT64-F1
#
_cell.length_a   1.000
_cell.length_b   1.000
_cell.length_c   1.000
_cell.angle_alpha   90.00
_cell.angle_beta   90.00
_cell.angle_gamma   90.00
#
_symmetry.space_group_name_H-M   'P 1'
#
loop_
_entity.id
_entity.type
_entity.pdbx_description
1 polymer ?
#
loop_
_entity_poly.entity_id
_entity_poly.type
_entity_poly.pdbx_seq_one_letter_code
_entity_poly.pdbx_strand_id
1 'polypeptide(L)'
;MSMARLGLDSQVVIAERMSRLARGDFAAGVEAVRMVTEKTITLGEVNARLVSAATNGRLDKVGPEIVALYGRKVRANRRRLAR
;
A
#
# COMPACT_ATOMS: atom_id res chain seq x y z
N MET A 1 -7.62 10.84 3.95
CA MET A 1 -6.58 10.23 4.82
C MET A 1 -5.35 11.10 4.70
N SER A 2 -4.78 11.59 5.81
CA SER A 2 -3.60 12.45 5.76
C SER A 2 -2.32 11.63 5.50
N MET A 3 -1.31 12.26 4.89
CA MET A 3 0.00 11.63 4.69
C MET A 3 0.65 11.17 5.99
N ALA A 4 0.51 11.95 7.07
CA ALA A 4 0.99 11.58 8.39
C ALA A 4 0.38 10.25 8.89
N ARG A 5 -0.94 10.08 8.73
CA ARG A 5 -1.62 8.83 9.12
C ARG A 5 -1.23 7.65 8.24
N LEU A 6 -1.01 7.89 6.95
CA LEU A 6 -0.46 6.87 6.05
C LEU A 6 0.95 6.43 6.48
N GLY A 7 1.80 7.40 6.84
CA GLY A 7 3.14 7.13 7.38
C GLY A 7 3.08 6.23 8.62
N LEU A 8 2.26 6.59 9.62
CA LEU A 8 2.08 5.79 10.83
C LEU A 8 1.54 4.38 10.54
N ASP A 9 0.50 4.26 9.71
CA ASP A 9 -0.04 2.95 9.33
C ASP A 9 1.01 2.09 8.60
N SER A 10 1.91 2.73 7.83
CA SER A 10 3.00 2.04 7.13
C SER A 10 4.07 1.55 8.10
N GLN A 11 4.42 2.34 9.12
CA GLN A 11 5.38 1.93 10.16
C GLN A 11 4.88 0.71 10.94
N VAL A 12 3.59 0.66 11.29
CA VAL A 12 2.99 -0.52 11.95
C VAL A 12 3.12 -1.77 11.07
N VAL A 13 2.83 -1.66 9.77
CA VAL A 13 2.96 -2.77 8.83
C VAL A 13 4.40 -3.27 8.71
N ILE A 14 5.39 -2.36 8.73
CA ILE A 14 6.81 -2.72 8.70
C ILE A 14 7.21 -3.44 9.99
N ALA A 15 6.83 -2.90 11.15
CA ALA A 15 7.14 -3.48 12.45
C ALA A 15 6.59 -4.91 12.60
N GLU A 16 5.34 -5.15 12.19
CA GLU A 16 4.74 -6.49 12.22
C GLU A 16 5.47 -7.50 11.35
N ARG A 17 5.91 -7.09 10.16
CA ARG A 17 6.68 -7.97 9.26
C ARG A 17 8.04 -8.31 9.84
N MET A 18 8.73 -7.34 10.45
CA MET A 18 9.99 -7.58 11.15
C MET A 18 9.79 -8.53 12.34
N SER A 19 8.70 -8.37 13.09
CA SER A 19 8.35 -9.29 14.19
C SER A 19 8.08 -10.72 13.71
N ARG A 20 7.34 -10.90 12.61
CA ARG A 20 7.07 -12.23 12.02
C ARG A 20 8.35 -12.88 11.51
N LEU A 21 9.22 -12.11 10.86
CA LEU A 21 10.53 -12.59 10.41
C LEU A 21 11.40 -13.04 11.59
N ALA A 22 11.49 -12.23 12.65
CA ALA A 22 12.26 -12.55 13.84
C ALA A 22 11.76 -13.82 14.56
N ARG A 23 10.46 -14.14 14.43
CA ARG A 23 9.84 -15.37 14.96
C ARG A 23 10.02 -16.59 14.06
N GLY A 24 10.67 -16.46 12.89
CA GLY A 24 10.85 -17.56 11.95
C GLY A 24 9.55 -18.03 11.28
N ASP A 25 8.57 -17.14 11.12
CA ASP A 25 7.25 -17.48 10.57
C ASP A 25 7.35 -17.91 9.09
N PHE A 26 7.16 -19.21 8.81
CA PHE A 26 7.14 -19.77 7.45
C PHE A 26 6.04 -19.18 6.55
N ALA A 27 4.96 -18.62 7.11
CA ALA A 27 3.93 -17.95 6.33
C ALA A 27 4.42 -16.63 5.70
N ALA A 28 5.61 -16.13 6.11
CA ALA A 28 6.22 -14.93 5.55
C ALA A 28 6.46 -15.03 4.04
N GLY A 29 6.74 -16.22 3.49
CA GLY A 29 6.93 -16.40 2.05
C GLY A 29 5.65 -16.19 1.24
N VAL A 30 4.53 -16.78 1.69
CA VAL A 30 3.20 -16.60 1.09
C VAL A 30 2.76 -15.15 1.16
N GLU A 31 2.95 -14.50 2.31
CA GLU A 31 2.65 -13.08 2.46
C GLU A 31 3.56 -12.22 1.56
N ALA A 32 4.84 -12.56 1.40
CA ALA A 32 5.76 -11.83 0.52
C ALA A 32 5.30 -11.85 -0.94
N VAL A 33 4.90 -13.02 -1.47
CA VAL A 33 4.35 -13.13 -2.83
C VAL A 33 3.09 -12.26 -2.95
N ARG A 34 2.15 -12.40 -2.01
CA ARG A 34 0.92 -11.59 -1.98
C ARG A 34 1.21 -10.09 -1.98
N MET A 35 2.18 -9.65 -1.19
CA MET A 35 2.58 -8.25 -1.11
C MET A 35 3.14 -7.71 -2.42
N VAL A 36 3.92 -8.51 -3.15
CA VAL A 36 4.47 -8.10 -4.45
C VAL A 36 3.33 -7.95 -5.44
N THR A 37 2.42 -8.93 -5.52
CA THR A 37 1.22 -8.85 -6.36
C THR A 37 0.38 -7.61 -6.04
N GLU A 38 0.13 -7.34 -4.76
CA GLU A 38 -0.62 -6.15 -4.33
C GLU A 38 0.06 -4.84 -4.77
N LYS A 39 1.40 -4.76 -4.70
CA LYS A 39 2.16 -3.58 -5.17
C LYS A 39 2.07 -3.42 -6.68
N THR A 40 2.24 -4.49 -7.45
CA THR A 40 2.17 -4.45 -8.92
C THR A 40 0.78 -4.02 -9.41
N ILE A 41 -0.28 -4.56 -8.79
CA ILE A 41 -1.66 -4.13 -9.11
C ILE A 41 -1.86 -2.66 -8.77
N THR A 42 -1.37 -2.22 -7.60
CA THR A 42 -1.50 -0.81 -7.18
C THR A 42 -0.73 0.12 -8.11
N LEU A 43 0.43 -0.28 -8.61
CA LEU A 43 1.19 0.47 -9.62
C LEU A 43 0.38 0.66 -10.90
N GLY A 44 -0.28 -0.40 -11.40
CA GLY A 44 -1.19 -0.33 -12.54
C GLY A 44 -2.35 0.65 -12.29
N GLU A 45 -2.99 0.58 -11.12
CA GLU A 45 -4.07 1.50 -10.73
C GLU A 45 -3.60 2.96 -10.66
N VAL A 46 -2.38 3.21 -10.17
CA VAL A 46 -1.79 4.56 -10.12
C VAL A 46 -1.50 5.07 -11.53
N ASN A 47 -0.90 4.25 -12.40
CA ASN A 47 -0.60 4.63 -13.78
C ASN A 47 -1.88 4.94 -14.56
N ALA A 48 -2.94 4.15 -14.41
CA ALA A 48 -4.24 4.42 -15.03
C ALA A 48 -4.81 5.78 -14.59
N ARG A 49 -4.71 6.12 -13.30
CA ARG A 49 -5.15 7.43 -12.77
C ARG A 49 -4.28 8.57 -13.30
N LEU A 50 -2.97 8.38 -13.38
CA LEU A 50 -2.04 9.39 -13.92
C LEU A 50 -2.31 9.66 -15.40
N VAL A 51 -2.46 8.61 -16.21
CA VAL A 51 -2.79 8.75 -17.65
C VAL A 51 -4.13 9.45 -17.80
N SER A 52 -5.17 9.02 -17.08
CA SER A 52 -6.47 9.67 -17.10
C SER A 52 -6.42 11.14 -16.66
N ALA A 53 -5.63 11.46 -15.64
CA ALA A 53 -5.45 12.84 -15.19
C ALA A 53 -4.70 13.67 -16.25
N ALA A 54 -3.68 13.11 -16.92
CA ALA A 54 -2.94 13.77 -17.99
C ALA A 54 -3.83 14.09 -19.18
N THR A 55 -4.62 13.12 -19.67
CA THR A 55 -5.52 13.32 -20.81
C THR A 55 -6.60 14.36 -20.53
N ASN A 56 -6.97 14.54 -19.27
CA ASN A 56 -7.97 15.51 -18.83
C ASN A 56 -7.38 16.85 -18.35
N GLY A 57 -6.05 17.05 -18.41
CA GLY A 57 -5.40 18.27 -17.94
C GLY A 57 -5.51 18.51 -16.43
N ARG A 58 -5.57 17.45 -15.62
CA ARG A 58 -5.82 17.47 -14.16
C ARG A 58 -4.72 16.83 -13.33
N LEU A 59 -3.47 16.81 -13.83
CA LEU A 59 -2.33 16.21 -13.14
C LEU A 59 -2.05 16.84 -11.77
N ASP A 60 -2.33 18.14 -11.61
CA ASP A 60 -2.24 18.88 -10.35
C ASP A 60 -3.18 18.33 -9.25
N LYS A 61 -4.26 17.65 -9.64
CA LYS A 61 -5.32 17.19 -8.72
C LYS A 61 -5.27 15.69 -8.39
N VAL A 62 -4.41 14.91 -9.05
CA VAL A 62 -4.39 13.44 -8.92
C VAL A 62 -3.71 12.95 -7.62
N GLY A 63 -2.86 13.78 -7.01
CA GLY A 63 -2.08 13.44 -5.82
C GLY A 63 -2.94 12.89 -4.66
N PRO A 64 -3.97 13.61 -4.19
CA PRO A 64 -4.84 13.14 -3.10
C PRO A 64 -5.50 11.78 -3.37
N GLU A 65 -5.85 11.49 -4.62
CA GLU A 65 -6.47 10.22 -5.00
C GLU A 65 -5.48 9.06 -4.90
N ILE A 66 -4.23 9.28 -5.32
CA ILE A 66 -3.14 8.32 -5.18
C ILE A 66 -2.87 8.04 -3.69
N VAL A 67 -2.83 9.08 -2.86
CA VAL A 67 -2.66 8.93 -1.40
C VAL A 67 -3.80 8.13 -0.78
N ALA A 68 -5.04 8.40 -1.18
CA ALA A 68 -6.20 7.66 -0.71
C ALA A 68 -6.14 6.18 -1.13
N LEU A 69 -5.66 5.90 -2.35
CA LEU A 69 -5.44 4.54 -2.83
C LEU A 69 -4.41 3.80 -1.97
N TYR A 70 -3.22 4.36 -1.77
CA TYR A 70 -2.20 3.78 -0.90
C TYR A 70 -2.72 3.56 0.53
N GLY A 71 -3.46 4.53 1.07
CA GLY A 71 -4.12 4.42 2.37
C GLY A 71 -5.03 3.20 2.51
N ARG A 72 -5.83 2.88 1.49
CA ARG A 72 -6.68 1.68 1.49
C ARG A 72 -5.85 0.41 1.51
N LYS A 73 -4.78 0.33 0.70
CA LYS A 73 -3.92 -0.86 0.59
C LYS A 73 -3.12 -1.12 1.88
N VAL A 74 -2.57 -0.06 2.49
CA VAL A 74 -1.86 -0.16 3.79
C VAL A 74 -2.82 -0.58 4.90
N ARG A 75 -4.03 -0.03 4.96
CA ARG A 75 -5.04 -0.44 5.96
C ARG A 75 -5.51 -1.87 5.78
N ALA A 76 -5.59 -2.37 4.54
CA ALA A 76 -5.87 -3.77 4.27
C ALA A 76 -4.73 -4.67 4.78
N ASN A 77 -3.47 -4.29 4.54
CA ASN A 77 -2.30 -4.99 5.07
C ASN A 77 -2.31 -5.03 6.60
N ARG A 78 -2.48 -3.87 7.25
CA ARG A 78 -2.54 -3.78 8.72
C ARG A 78 -3.61 -4.69 9.30
N ARG A 79 -4.83 -4.67 8.74
CA ARG A 79 -5.93 -5.53 9.19
C ARG A 79 -5.65 -7.02 9.02
N ARG A 80 -4.85 -7.40 8.01
CA ARG A 80 -4.47 -8.79 7.75
C ARG A 80 -3.33 -9.23 8.65
N LEU A 81 -2.31 -8.40 8.86
CA LEU A 81 -1.20 -8.71 9.75
C LEU A 81 -1.60 -8.75 11.23
N ALA A 82 -2.67 -8.05 11.60
CA ALA A 82 -3.27 -8.14 12.93
C ALA A 82 -4.11 -9.41 13.15
N ARG A 83 -4.32 -10.24 12.10
CA ARG A 83 -4.92 -11.57 12.20
C ARG A 83 -3.80 -12.62 12.21
#